data_AF-A0AA96Q6U2-F1
#
_entry.id   AF-A0AA96Q6U2-F1
#
_cell.length_a   1.000
_cell.length_b   1.000
_cell.length_c   1.000
_cell.angle_alpha   90.00
_cell.angle_beta   90.00
_cell.angle_gamma   90.00
#
_symmetry.space_group_name_H-M   'P 1'
#
loop_
_entity.id
_entity.type
_entity.pdbx_description
1 polymer ?
#
loop_
_entity_poly.entity_id
_entity_poly.type
_entity_poly.pdbx_seq_one_letter_code
_entity_poly.pdbx_strand_id
1 'polypeptide(L)'
;MSRTLGGALPSGLGRSCGPGGDSIRFGPGARGFERAEVHLSSLTFRPHRHDTYAIGVTTAGVQTFGYRGSRRICLPGEVHVLHPDEEHDGAAGTDDGFGYRILYVAPEALRGALGGRPLPFVADPVVRDSRATRPLAALVSDVDEPVSGLHAAELAVVVADVLTRLGPGPRRPRPAIDERAVESVREYLTAHAAEQTSASTLEAMTGLDRWSLARQFRLAFGTSPDRYRTLRRLGLARAALEAGHPVAHAAVEAGFADQSHLTRQFTRAYGVTPSRWQALRASPLRRVSSGRDQAGTADRRRSPPRCPGPCGGSRPTPQADRSPGPGAGAFFGRSPR
;
A
#
# COMPACT_ATOMS: atom_id res chain seq x y z
N MET A 1 -34.81 -25.53 -33.13
CA MET A 1 -34.00 -26.76 -32.97
C MET A 1 -32.79 -26.68 -33.90
N SER A 2 -31.67 -27.34 -33.58
CA SER A 2 -30.62 -27.90 -34.48
C SER A 2 -30.16 -27.13 -35.75
N ARG A 3 -28.87 -26.99 -36.09
CA ARG A 3 -27.64 -27.64 -35.57
C ARG A 3 -26.37 -26.81 -35.92
N THR A 4 -25.52 -26.65 -34.93
CA THR A 4 -24.04 -26.83 -34.92
C THR A 4 -23.22 -26.76 -36.23
N LEU A 5 -22.28 -25.78 -36.28
CA LEU A 5 -20.91 -25.89 -36.80
C LEU A 5 -20.00 -25.04 -35.88
N GLY A 6 -18.70 -25.31 -35.70
CA GLY A 6 -17.89 -26.39 -36.29
C GLY A 6 -16.38 -26.36 -35.98
N GLY A 7 -15.84 -25.29 -35.36
CA GLY A 7 -14.40 -25.13 -35.07
C GLY A 7 -13.56 -24.71 -36.30
N ALA A 8 -12.24 -24.50 -36.21
CA ALA A 8 -11.39 -24.18 -35.04
C ALA A 8 -9.99 -23.72 -35.51
N LEU A 9 -9.53 -22.52 -35.13
CA LEU A 9 -8.14 -22.04 -35.25
C LEU A 9 -7.88 -20.88 -34.24
N PRO A 10 -6.64 -20.64 -33.80
CA PRO A 10 -5.65 -21.62 -33.33
C PRO A 10 -5.23 -21.34 -31.87
N SER A 11 -4.83 -22.39 -31.15
CA SER A 11 -4.38 -22.25 -29.75
C SER A 11 -2.95 -21.70 -29.67
N GLY A 12 -2.76 -20.48 -29.16
CA GLY A 12 -1.42 -19.99 -28.84
C GLY A 12 -1.25 -18.49 -28.61
N LEU A 13 -1.45 -18.05 -27.37
CA LEU A 13 -0.57 -17.12 -26.62
C LEU A 13 -1.11 -16.99 -25.18
N GLY A 14 -0.22 -16.88 -24.20
CA GLY A 14 -0.51 -17.31 -22.82
C GLY A 14 -1.40 -16.36 -21.99
N ARG A 15 -2.63 -16.78 -21.67
CA ARG A 15 -3.38 -16.24 -20.51
C ARG A 15 -2.81 -16.82 -19.20
N SER A 16 -1.66 -16.32 -18.76
CA SER A 16 -1.02 -16.69 -17.49
C SER A 16 -1.25 -15.65 -16.38
N CYS A 17 -2.45 -15.06 -16.34
CA CYS A 17 -2.96 -14.28 -15.23
C CYS A 17 -4.44 -14.65 -15.01
N GLY A 18 -4.69 -15.66 -14.16
CA GLY A 18 -5.95 -15.70 -13.42
C GLY A 18 -5.84 -14.71 -12.26
N PRO A 19 -6.94 -14.06 -11.83
CA PRO A 19 -6.87 -13.09 -10.75
C PRO A 19 -6.40 -13.76 -9.46
N GLY A 20 -5.34 -13.20 -8.86
CA GLY A 20 -5.04 -13.46 -7.46
C GLY A 20 -6.19 -12.90 -6.61
N GLY A 21 -6.67 -13.68 -5.64
CA GLY A 21 -7.67 -13.18 -4.69
C GLY A 21 -7.13 -11.99 -3.87
N ASP A 22 -8.04 -11.23 -3.27
CA ASP A 22 -7.71 -10.06 -2.43
C ASP A 22 -6.59 -10.39 -1.43
N SER A 23 -5.49 -9.65 -1.48
CA SER A 23 -4.29 -9.93 -0.70
C SER A 23 -3.56 -8.67 -0.25
N ILE A 24 -2.94 -8.76 0.93
CA ILE A 24 -2.17 -7.69 1.59
C ILE A 24 -0.90 -8.33 2.17
N ARG A 25 0.27 -8.13 1.52
CA ARG A 25 1.57 -8.50 2.09
C ARG A 25 2.15 -7.30 2.81
N PHE A 26 2.34 -7.40 4.12
CA PHE A 26 3.18 -6.45 4.87
C PHE A 26 4.64 -6.89 4.79
N GLY A 27 5.53 -5.93 4.53
CA GLY A 27 6.98 -6.12 4.60
C GLY A 27 7.54 -5.79 5.99
N PRO A 28 8.87 -5.91 6.21
CA PRO A 28 9.50 -5.48 7.45
C PRO A 28 9.32 -3.97 7.66
N GLY A 29 8.64 -3.61 8.74
CA GLY A 29 8.51 -2.23 9.20
C GLY A 29 9.72 -1.76 10.02
N ALA A 30 9.78 -0.46 10.26
CA ALA A 30 10.63 0.19 11.25
C ALA A 30 9.75 1.04 12.20
N ARG A 31 10.35 1.61 13.26
CA ARG A 31 9.61 2.44 14.21
C ARG A 31 8.97 3.65 13.49
N GLY A 32 7.64 3.62 13.35
CA GLY A 32 6.86 4.64 12.66
C GLY A 32 6.74 4.50 11.14
N PHE A 33 7.23 3.40 10.55
CA PHE A 33 7.14 3.11 9.12
C PHE A 33 6.69 1.67 8.87
N GLU A 34 5.55 1.49 8.21
CA GLU A 34 5.04 0.19 7.78
C GLU A 34 4.83 0.19 6.26
N ARG A 35 5.27 -0.86 5.55
CA ARG A 35 5.07 -1.00 4.10
C ARG A 35 4.17 -2.20 3.80
N ALA A 36 3.34 -2.06 2.78
CA ALA A 36 2.57 -3.16 2.23
C ALA A 36 2.51 -3.14 0.70
N GLU A 37 2.40 -4.33 0.11
CA GLU A 37 1.94 -4.54 -1.26
C GLU A 37 0.53 -5.13 -1.21
N VAL A 38 -0.39 -4.51 -1.95
CA VAL A 38 -1.82 -4.81 -1.92
C VAL A 38 -2.31 -5.09 -3.33
N HIS A 39 -3.12 -6.13 -3.51
CA HIS A 39 -3.82 -6.43 -4.76
C HIS A 39 -5.25 -6.84 -4.46
N LEU A 40 -6.22 -6.07 -4.95
CA LEU A 40 -7.65 -6.27 -4.71
C LEU A 40 -8.41 -6.44 -6.03
N SER A 41 -9.30 -7.43 -6.06
CA SER A 41 -10.21 -7.71 -7.18
C SER A 41 -11.67 -7.72 -6.75
N SER A 42 -11.98 -8.05 -5.48
CA SER A 42 -13.34 -8.07 -4.93
C SER A 42 -13.51 -7.28 -3.62
N LEU A 43 -12.41 -6.95 -2.93
CA LEU A 43 -12.44 -6.16 -1.71
C LEU A 43 -12.60 -4.66 -2.01
N THR A 44 -13.75 -4.12 -1.66
CA THR A 44 -13.91 -2.70 -1.36
C THR A 44 -13.68 -2.46 0.14
N PHE A 45 -12.72 -1.59 0.48
CA PHE A 45 -12.64 -1.02 1.82
C PHE A 45 -13.83 -0.08 2.06
N ARG A 46 -14.48 -0.19 3.22
CA ARG A 46 -15.51 0.77 3.64
C ARG A 46 -14.84 2.08 4.11
N PRO A 47 -15.57 3.21 4.16
CA PRO A 47 -15.06 4.46 4.72
C PRO A 47 -14.40 4.28 6.10
N HIS A 48 -13.14 4.68 6.20
CA HIS A 48 -12.26 4.51 7.34
C HIS A 48 -11.21 5.62 7.41
N ARG A 49 -10.46 5.67 8.52
CA ARG A 49 -9.38 6.63 8.75
C ARG A 49 -8.46 6.17 9.87
N HIS A 50 -7.17 6.31 9.65
CA HIS A 50 -6.08 6.03 10.59
C HIS A 50 -5.27 7.32 10.87
N ASP A 51 -4.40 7.30 11.88
CA ASP A 51 -3.54 8.42 12.28
C ASP A 51 -2.19 8.48 11.56
N THR A 52 -1.85 7.47 10.75
CA THR A 52 -0.71 7.52 9.83
C THR A 52 -1.05 8.28 8.54
N TYR A 53 -0.03 8.83 7.88
CA TYR A 53 -0.12 9.11 6.44
C TYR A 53 -0.22 7.78 5.69
N ALA A 54 -1.01 7.73 4.63
CA ALA A 54 -0.99 6.66 3.65
C ALA A 54 -0.43 7.21 2.32
N ILE A 55 0.81 6.82 1.99
CA ILE A 55 1.53 7.27 0.79
C ILE A 55 1.74 6.05 -0.10
N GLY A 56 1.02 5.97 -1.23
CA GLY A 56 1.06 4.78 -2.08
C GLY A 56 1.27 5.08 -3.56
N VAL A 57 1.85 4.12 -4.28
CA VAL A 57 1.99 4.11 -5.73
C VAL A 57 1.07 3.02 -6.26
N THR A 58 0.14 3.37 -7.16
CA THR A 58 -0.66 2.37 -7.87
C THR A 58 0.27 1.62 -8.85
N THR A 59 0.26 0.28 -8.80
CA THR A 59 1.16 -0.57 -9.60
C THR A 59 0.44 -1.28 -10.74
N ALA A 60 -0.87 -1.51 -10.64
CA ALA A 60 -1.69 -2.15 -11.66
C ALA A 60 -3.17 -1.76 -11.56
N GLY A 61 -3.91 -1.88 -12.67
CA GLY A 61 -5.35 -1.62 -12.73
C GLY A 61 -5.73 -0.16 -12.45
N VAL A 62 -6.97 0.07 -12.02
CA VAL A 62 -7.50 1.41 -11.72
C VAL A 62 -7.90 1.48 -10.25
N GLN A 63 -7.16 2.22 -9.43
CA GLN A 63 -7.54 2.49 -8.05
C GLN A 63 -8.54 3.63 -8.00
N THR A 64 -9.65 3.47 -7.27
CA THR A 64 -10.60 4.56 -6.99
C THR A 64 -10.92 4.64 -5.51
N PHE A 65 -11.13 5.86 -5.01
CA PHE A 65 -11.43 6.09 -3.60
C PHE A 65 -12.20 7.39 -3.39
N GLY A 66 -13.08 7.45 -2.39
CA GLY A 66 -13.54 8.69 -1.78
C GLY A 66 -12.44 9.31 -0.93
N TYR A 67 -12.25 10.63 -1.05
CA TYR A 67 -11.43 11.43 -0.13
C TYR A 67 -12.01 12.84 -0.03
N ARG A 68 -12.26 13.31 1.19
CA ARG A 68 -12.74 14.69 1.48
C ARG A 68 -13.93 15.13 0.62
N GLY A 69 -14.91 14.24 0.45
CA GLY A 69 -16.15 14.51 -0.30
C GLY A 69 -16.01 14.48 -1.83
N SER A 70 -14.86 14.06 -2.38
CA SER A 70 -14.67 13.85 -3.82
C SER A 70 -14.25 12.42 -4.11
N ARG A 71 -14.76 11.80 -5.18
CA ARG A 71 -14.18 10.54 -5.71
C ARG A 71 -12.90 10.88 -6.48
N ARG A 72 -11.87 10.05 -6.28
CA ARG A 72 -10.54 10.13 -6.90
C ARG A 72 -10.27 8.86 -7.70
N ILE A 73 -9.36 8.98 -8.66
CA ILE A 73 -8.83 7.90 -9.48
C ILE A 73 -7.30 8.03 -9.43
N CYS A 74 -6.60 6.93 -9.23
CA CYS A 74 -5.14 6.84 -9.24
C CYS A 74 -4.74 5.72 -10.22
N LEU A 75 -3.92 6.06 -11.20
CA LEU A 75 -3.51 5.18 -12.30
C LEU A 75 -2.09 4.62 -12.06
N PRO A 76 -1.67 3.55 -12.76
CA PRO A 76 -0.36 2.95 -12.54
C PRO A 76 0.79 3.96 -12.72
N GLY A 77 1.63 4.08 -11.70
CA GLY A 77 2.72 5.07 -11.62
C GLY A 77 2.33 6.44 -11.02
N GLU A 78 1.04 6.73 -10.82
CA GLU A 78 0.61 7.89 -10.02
C GLU A 78 0.75 7.59 -8.52
N VAL A 79 1.01 8.65 -7.72
CA VAL A 79 1.19 8.56 -6.27
C VAL A 79 -0.02 9.14 -5.57
N HIS A 80 -0.65 8.37 -4.68
CA HIS A 80 -1.67 8.88 -3.78
C HIS A 80 -1.10 9.24 -2.39
N VAL A 81 -1.59 10.34 -1.82
CA VAL A 81 -1.23 10.82 -0.47
C VAL A 81 -2.50 11.11 0.31
N LEU A 82 -2.77 10.28 1.32
CA LEU A 82 -3.87 10.45 2.27
C LEU A 82 -3.28 10.95 3.58
N HIS A 83 -3.80 12.08 4.09
CA HIS A 83 -3.35 12.70 5.32
C HIS A 83 -3.93 11.98 6.56
N PRO A 84 -3.21 11.92 7.69
CA PRO A 84 -3.72 11.48 8.97
C PRO A 84 -5.13 11.99 9.30
N ASP A 85 -5.97 11.07 9.77
CA ASP A 85 -7.34 11.28 10.23
C ASP A 85 -8.35 11.82 9.19
N GLU A 86 -7.97 11.86 7.91
CA GLU A 86 -8.89 12.16 6.80
C GLU A 86 -9.62 10.90 6.33
N GLU A 87 -10.95 10.96 6.25
CA GLU A 87 -11.79 9.81 5.94
C GLU A 87 -11.73 9.44 4.45
N HIS A 88 -11.52 8.14 4.18
CA HIS A 88 -11.32 7.59 2.85
C HIS A 88 -11.83 6.14 2.74
N ASP A 89 -12.03 5.68 1.51
CA ASP A 89 -12.35 4.29 1.17
C ASP A 89 -11.37 3.75 0.11
N GLY A 90 -11.69 2.64 -0.54
CA GLY A 90 -10.88 2.13 -1.66
C GLY A 90 -11.55 0.97 -2.38
N ALA A 91 -11.67 1.08 -3.70
CA ALA A 91 -12.31 0.11 -4.58
C ALA A 91 -11.66 0.11 -5.98
N ALA A 92 -11.77 -1.02 -6.68
CA ALA A 92 -11.39 -1.10 -8.09
C ALA A 92 -12.28 -0.17 -8.94
N GLY A 93 -11.69 0.44 -9.98
CA GLY A 93 -12.41 1.19 -11.00
C GLY A 93 -12.91 0.33 -12.17
N THR A 94 -12.47 -0.94 -12.22
CA THR A 94 -12.63 -1.90 -13.32
C THR A 94 -12.67 -3.32 -12.78
N ASP A 95 -13.32 -4.24 -13.49
CA ASP A 95 -13.47 -5.65 -13.06
C ASP A 95 -12.13 -6.42 -12.98
N ASP A 96 -11.08 -5.93 -13.67
CA ASP A 96 -9.70 -6.45 -13.58
C ASP A 96 -9.01 -6.20 -12.21
N GLY A 97 -9.65 -5.47 -11.30
CA GLY A 97 -9.09 -5.11 -10.00
C GLY A 97 -8.04 -4.00 -10.07
N PHE A 98 -7.23 -3.89 -9.01
CA PHE A 98 -6.08 -2.98 -8.92
C PHE A 98 -5.00 -3.49 -7.97
N GLY A 99 -3.79 -2.95 -8.11
CA GLY A 99 -2.66 -3.19 -7.22
C GLY A 99 -1.97 -1.89 -6.83
N TYR A 100 -1.41 -1.83 -5.63
CA TYR A 100 -0.60 -0.71 -5.16
C TYR A 100 0.44 -1.14 -4.11
N ARG A 101 1.50 -0.35 -3.97
CA ARG A 101 2.45 -0.43 -2.84
C ARG A 101 2.32 0.82 -2.00
N ILE A 102 2.34 0.68 -0.68
CA ILE A 102 2.03 1.76 0.27
C ILE A 102 3.03 1.82 1.41
N LEU A 103 3.39 3.04 1.79
CA LEU A 103 4.12 3.40 3.00
C LEU A 103 3.13 4.10 3.95
N TYR A 104 2.88 3.46 5.08
CA TYR A 104 2.24 4.09 6.22
C TYR A 104 3.30 4.79 7.08
N VAL A 105 3.14 6.09 7.31
CA VAL A 105 4.08 6.90 8.09
C VAL A 105 3.38 7.46 9.33
N ALA A 106 3.88 7.10 10.50
CA ALA A 106 3.39 7.62 11.77
C ALA A 106 3.86 9.07 11.97
N PRO A 107 2.99 10.04 12.30
CA PRO A 107 3.36 11.44 12.47
C PRO A 107 4.50 11.69 13.47
N GLU A 108 4.61 10.86 14.51
CA GLU A 108 5.71 10.86 15.46
C GLU A 108 7.09 10.69 14.82
N ALA A 109 7.21 9.93 13.73
CA ALA A 109 8.47 9.78 12.99
C ALA A 109 8.87 11.07 12.25
N LEU A 110 7.91 11.91 11.88
CA LEU A 110 8.17 13.14 11.12
C LEU A 110 8.44 14.37 12.01
N ARG A 111 8.12 14.36 13.31
CA ARG A 111 8.27 15.54 14.19
C ARG A 111 9.69 16.16 14.13
N GLY A 112 10.72 15.32 14.19
CA GLY A 112 12.12 15.75 14.12
C GLY A 112 12.48 16.47 12.81
N ALA A 113 12.18 15.84 11.67
CA ALA A 113 12.40 16.45 10.34
C ALA A 113 11.52 17.69 10.10
N LEU A 114 10.33 17.75 10.71
CA LEU A 114 9.46 18.90 10.67
C LEU A 114 9.92 20.04 11.59
N GLY A 115 10.78 19.80 12.59
CA GLY A 115 11.33 20.86 13.45
C GLY A 115 10.24 21.71 14.11
N GLY A 116 9.24 21.05 14.71
CA GLY A 116 8.09 21.70 15.33
C GLY A 116 7.02 22.25 14.38
N ARG A 117 7.20 22.14 13.04
CA ARG A 117 6.14 22.53 12.09
C ARG A 117 4.90 21.63 12.23
N PRO A 118 3.69 22.14 11.96
CA PRO A 118 2.52 21.29 11.74
C PRO A 118 2.73 20.30 10.59
N LEU A 119 1.98 19.21 10.59
CA LEU A 119 1.98 18.22 9.52
C LEU A 119 1.67 18.84 8.14
N PRO A 120 2.45 18.56 7.08
CA PRO A 120 2.15 19.07 5.74
C PRO A 120 0.90 18.40 5.14
N PHE A 121 -0.07 19.21 4.76
CA PHE A 121 -1.30 18.76 4.10
C PHE A 121 -1.18 18.87 2.58
N VAL A 122 -1.20 17.74 1.87
CA VAL A 122 -1.23 17.69 0.40
C VAL A 122 -2.69 17.83 -0.07
N ALA A 123 -2.97 18.85 -0.88
CA ALA A 123 -4.33 19.28 -1.18
C ALA A 123 -5.01 18.50 -2.31
N ASP A 124 -4.25 18.05 -3.31
CA ASP A 124 -4.71 17.05 -4.27
C ASP A 124 -4.15 15.68 -3.87
N PRO A 125 -4.98 14.72 -3.43
CA PRO A 125 -4.51 13.42 -2.93
C PRO A 125 -3.93 12.51 -4.02
N VAL A 126 -3.97 12.89 -5.30
CA VAL A 126 -3.35 12.12 -6.40
C VAL A 126 -2.37 13.03 -7.15
N VAL A 127 -1.10 12.64 -7.14
CA VAL A 127 0.02 13.37 -7.75
C VAL A 127 0.65 12.50 -8.83
N ARG A 128 0.62 12.98 -10.07
CA ARG A 128 1.19 12.30 -11.24
C ARG A 128 2.72 12.13 -11.11
N ASP A 129 3.33 11.19 -11.85
CA ASP A 129 4.80 11.06 -11.86
C ASP A 129 5.43 12.41 -12.17
N SER A 130 6.31 12.81 -11.26
CA SER A 130 6.97 14.09 -11.26
C SER A 130 8.31 13.93 -10.56
N ARG A 131 9.25 14.84 -10.83
CA ARG A 131 10.53 14.86 -10.12
C ARG A 131 10.38 15.03 -8.60
N ALA A 132 9.23 15.53 -8.12
CA ALA A 132 8.93 15.67 -6.71
C ALA A 132 8.47 14.36 -6.04
N THR A 133 7.75 13.49 -6.75
CA THR A 133 7.17 12.24 -6.20
C THR A 133 8.10 11.03 -6.30
N ARG A 134 9.09 11.04 -7.21
CA ARG A 134 10.06 9.95 -7.38
C ARG A 134 10.74 9.43 -6.10
N PRO A 135 11.12 10.26 -5.11
CA PRO A 135 11.68 9.74 -3.86
C PRO A 135 10.68 8.84 -3.13
N LEU A 136 9.42 9.27 -2.99
CA LEU A 136 8.35 8.47 -2.35
C LEU A 136 8.11 7.16 -3.09
N ALA A 137 8.13 7.18 -4.43
CA ALA A 137 7.98 5.98 -5.23
C ALA A 137 9.13 4.98 -5.05
N ALA A 138 10.36 5.47 -4.83
CA ALA A 138 11.49 4.61 -4.48
C ALA A 138 11.31 3.96 -3.10
N LEU A 139 10.78 4.68 -2.09
CA LEU A 139 10.56 4.15 -0.73
C LEU A 139 9.58 2.97 -0.66
N VAL A 140 8.76 2.77 -1.69
CA VAL A 140 7.82 1.64 -1.82
C VAL A 140 8.14 0.74 -3.02
N SER A 141 9.31 0.93 -3.66
CA SER A 141 9.71 0.13 -4.81
C SER A 141 10.05 -1.31 -4.42
N ASP A 142 10.76 -1.49 -3.32
CA ASP A 142 10.86 -2.75 -2.57
C ASP A 142 10.13 -2.61 -1.22
N VAL A 143 9.23 -3.54 -0.92
CA VAL A 143 8.51 -3.60 0.36
C VAL A 143 9.19 -4.54 1.35
N ASP A 144 9.97 -5.51 0.87
CA ASP A 144 10.60 -6.58 1.62
C ASP A 144 12.03 -6.22 2.09
N GLU A 145 12.68 -5.20 1.49
CA GLU A 145 13.97 -4.63 1.92
C GLU A 145 13.91 -4.07 3.37
N PRO A 146 14.72 -4.53 4.35
CA PRO A 146 14.63 -4.06 5.74
C PRO A 146 15.08 -2.60 5.98
N VAL A 147 14.27 -1.82 6.69
CA VAL A 147 14.61 -0.44 7.10
C VAL A 147 15.34 -0.44 8.44
N SER A 148 16.59 0.05 8.47
CA SER A 148 17.38 0.20 9.70
C SER A 148 16.98 1.44 10.51
N GLY A 149 17.39 1.51 11.78
CA GLY A 149 17.07 2.63 12.67
C GLY A 149 17.66 3.99 12.22
N LEU A 150 18.87 3.98 11.64
CA LEU A 150 19.46 5.19 11.04
C LEU A 150 18.72 5.56 9.75
N HIS A 151 18.45 4.56 8.90
CA HIS A 151 17.74 4.78 7.64
C HIS A 151 16.34 5.35 7.86
N ALA A 152 15.61 4.91 8.89
CA ALA A 152 14.31 5.47 9.26
C ALA A 152 14.33 7.00 9.50
N ALA A 153 15.43 7.56 10.00
CA ALA A 153 15.58 9.02 10.14
C ALA A 153 15.78 9.72 8.78
N GLU A 154 16.53 9.11 7.86
CA GLU A 154 16.70 9.59 6.49
C GLU A 154 15.37 9.54 5.73
N LEU A 155 14.60 8.45 5.87
CA LEU A 155 13.24 8.30 5.35
C LEU A 155 12.31 9.40 5.90
N ALA A 156 12.38 9.68 7.20
CA ALA A 156 11.58 10.75 7.81
C ALA A 156 11.88 12.13 7.19
N VAL A 157 13.16 12.43 6.95
CA VAL A 157 13.56 13.65 6.24
C VAL A 157 12.99 13.65 4.82
N VAL A 158 13.26 12.62 4.00
CA VAL A 158 12.78 12.54 2.61
C VAL A 158 11.26 12.69 2.51
N VAL A 159 10.50 12.01 3.38
CA VAL A 159 9.03 12.09 3.42
C VAL A 159 8.56 13.49 3.82
N ALA A 160 9.06 14.04 4.94
CA ALA A 160 8.67 15.39 5.39
C ALA A 160 8.96 16.46 4.33
N ASP A 161 10.07 16.31 3.61
CA ASP A 161 10.53 17.26 2.61
C ASP A 161 9.70 17.19 1.31
N VAL A 162 9.36 15.98 0.84
CA VAL A 162 8.43 15.83 -0.30
C VAL A 162 7.02 16.28 0.06
N LEU A 163 6.48 15.89 1.22
CA LEU A 163 5.16 16.33 1.67
C LEU A 163 5.10 17.87 1.85
N THR A 164 6.19 18.49 2.30
CA THR A 164 6.30 19.97 2.37
C THR A 164 6.30 20.61 0.99
N ARG A 165 6.93 20.00 -0.03
CA ARG A 165 6.92 20.47 -1.42
C ARG A 165 5.59 20.26 -2.15
N LEU A 166 4.83 19.22 -1.78
CA LEU A 166 3.50 18.91 -2.34
C LEU A 166 2.36 19.66 -1.63
N GLY A 167 2.58 20.10 -0.39
CA GLY A 167 1.65 20.96 0.33
C GLY A 167 1.59 22.39 -0.21
N PRO A 168 0.55 23.17 0.15
CA PRO A 168 0.48 24.59 -0.20
C PRO A 168 1.62 25.36 0.47
N GLY A 169 2.31 26.20 -0.30
CA GLY A 169 3.38 27.06 0.21
C GLY A 169 2.93 27.96 1.39
N PRO A 170 3.88 28.48 2.20
CA PRO A 170 3.59 29.17 3.45
C PRO A 170 2.69 30.40 3.23
N ARG A 171 1.42 30.30 3.64
CA ARG A 171 0.37 31.31 3.35
C ARG A 171 -0.15 32.07 4.59
N ARG A 172 0.24 31.68 5.81
CA ARG A 172 -0.13 32.34 7.07
C ARG A 172 0.98 32.19 8.13
N PRO A 173 1.05 33.07 9.15
CA PRO A 173 1.84 32.79 10.35
C PRO A 173 1.44 31.42 10.93
N ARG A 174 2.44 30.64 11.34
CA ARG A 174 2.24 29.27 11.80
C ARG A 174 1.71 29.28 13.25
N PRO A 175 0.70 28.48 13.60
CA PRO A 175 0.32 28.30 15.00
C PRO A 175 1.50 27.68 15.75
N ALA A 176 1.77 28.17 16.96
CA ALA A 176 2.74 27.55 17.85
C ALA A 176 2.24 26.16 18.30
N ILE A 177 3.19 25.22 18.41
CA ILE A 177 3.00 23.92 19.04
C ILE A 177 4.02 23.87 20.17
N ASP A 178 3.58 23.57 21.39
CA ASP A 178 4.46 23.14 22.46
C ASP A 178 4.80 21.66 22.23
N GLU A 179 5.94 21.43 21.57
CA GLU A 179 6.42 20.08 21.25
C GLU A 179 6.54 19.20 22.50
N ARG A 180 6.90 19.77 23.65
CA ARG A 180 7.06 19.03 24.90
C ARG A 180 5.70 18.60 25.44
N ALA A 181 4.72 19.50 25.44
CA ALA A 181 3.36 19.19 25.85
C ALA A 181 2.69 18.12 24.96
N VAL A 182 2.82 18.23 23.63
CA VAL A 182 2.18 17.27 22.72
C VAL A 182 2.90 15.91 22.70
N GLU A 183 4.24 15.87 22.74
CA GLU A 183 5.00 14.61 22.74
C GLU A 183 4.85 13.85 24.06
N SER A 184 4.86 14.53 25.22
CA SER A 184 4.58 13.87 26.51
C SER A 184 3.16 13.31 26.60
N VAL A 185 2.16 14.00 26.03
CA VAL A 185 0.81 13.45 25.86
C VAL A 185 0.80 12.25 24.91
N ARG A 186 1.58 12.29 23.82
CA ARG A 186 1.73 11.14 22.91
C ARG A 186 2.35 9.94 23.63
N GLU A 187 3.42 10.13 24.38
CA GLU A 187 4.08 9.09 25.20
C GLU A 187 3.11 8.49 26.21
N TYR A 188 2.47 9.32 27.02
CA TYR A 188 1.49 8.89 28.01
C TYR A 188 0.37 8.04 27.37
N LEU A 189 -0.23 8.52 26.26
CA LEU A 189 -1.34 7.82 25.60
C LEU A 189 -0.91 6.57 24.81
N THR A 190 0.38 6.43 24.50
CA THR A 190 0.94 5.20 23.96
C THR A 190 1.19 4.17 25.05
N ALA A 191 1.72 4.57 26.21
CA ALA A 191 1.94 3.67 27.35
C ALA A 191 0.62 3.15 27.95
N HIS A 192 -0.35 4.05 28.18
CA HIS A 192 -1.62 3.74 28.86
C HIS A 192 -2.77 3.48 27.86
N ALA A 193 -2.47 2.93 26.67
CA ALA A 193 -3.44 2.82 25.57
C ALA A 193 -4.67 1.93 25.89
N ALA A 194 -4.48 0.89 26.72
CA ALA A 194 -5.56 0.01 27.19
C ALA A 194 -6.41 0.62 28.33
N GLU A 195 -5.98 1.73 28.92
CA GLU A 195 -6.58 2.32 30.13
C GLU A 195 -7.56 3.46 29.83
N GLN A 196 -8.26 3.93 30.87
CA GLN A 196 -9.08 5.14 30.82
C GLN A 196 -8.30 6.36 31.29
N THR A 197 -8.09 7.30 30.37
CA THR A 197 -7.50 8.62 30.62
C THR A 197 -8.59 9.68 30.63
N SER A 198 -8.61 10.57 31.62
CA SER A 198 -9.44 11.77 31.63
C SER A 198 -8.77 12.92 30.86
N ALA A 199 -9.54 13.94 30.49
CA ALA A 199 -8.96 15.19 29.99
C ALA A 199 -8.10 15.88 31.06
N SER A 200 -8.55 15.87 32.33
CA SER A 200 -7.87 16.55 33.44
C SER A 200 -6.47 15.99 33.74
N THR A 201 -6.21 14.70 33.51
CA THR A 201 -4.86 14.14 33.61
C THR A 201 -3.91 14.79 32.60
N LEU A 202 -4.36 14.99 31.36
CA LEU A 202 -3.55 15.59 30.29
C LEU A 202 -3.41 17.12 30.47
N GLU A 203 -4.46 17.78 30.95
CA GLU A 203 -4.42 19.21 31.32
C GLU A 203 -3.41 19.45 32.45
N ALA A 204 -3.43 18.64 33.52
CA ALA A 204 -2.50 18.74 34.64
C ALA A 204 -1.04 18.40 34.26
N MET A 205 -0.83 17.46 33.33
CA MET A 205 0.51 17.07 32.86
C MET A 205 1.17 18.13 31.96
N THR A 206 0.38 18.97 31.28
CA THR A 206 0.89 19.92 30.26
C THR A 206 0.73 21.39 30.62
N GLY A 207 -0.18 21.73 31.53
CA GLY A 207 -0.59 23.12 31.79
C GLY A 207 -1.46 23.73 30.67
N LEU A 208 -1.77 22.97 29.61
CA LEU A 208 -2.68 23.39 28.53
C LEU A 208 -4.11 22.97 28.86
N ASP A 209 -5.09 23.81 28.56
CA ASP A 209 -6.50 23.39 28.54
C ASP A 209 -6.76 22.35 27.43
N ARG A 210 -7.78 21.51 27.61
CA ARG A 210 -8.13 20.44 26.65
C ARG A 210 -8.34 20.91 25.21
N TRP A 211 -8.78 22.15 24.98
CA TRP A 211 -9.03 22.68 23.63
C TRP A 211 -7.74 23.16 22.98
N SER A 212 -6.88 23.84 23.73
CA SER A 212 -5.51 24.16 23.29
C SER A 212 -4.70 22.90 23.02
N LEU A 213 -4.72 21.93 23.93
CA LEU A 213 -4.06 20.65 23.76
C LEU A 213 -4.59 19.88 22.54
N ALA A 214 -5.92 19.72 22.40
CA ALA A 214 -6.49 19.00 21.26
C ALA A 214 -6.18 19.68 19.91
N ARG A 215 -6.11 21.02 19.88
CA ARG A 215 -5.71 21.79 18.69
C ARG A 215 -4.24 21.59 18.34
N GLN A 216 -3.34 21.71 19.30
CA GLN A 216 -1.90 21.53 19.10
C GLN A 216 -1.56 20.08 18.74
N PHE A 217 -2.17 19.11 19.43
CA PHE A 217 -2.01 17.68 19.14
C PHE A 217 -2.50 17.34 17.71
N ARG A 218 -3.59 17.95 17.22
CA ARG A 218 -4.02 17.77 15.82
C ARG A 218 -3.08 18.42 14.81
N LEU A 219 -2.41 19.51 15.16
CA LEU A 219 -1.36 20.11 14.32
C LEU A 219 -0.08 19.26 14.29
N ALA A 220 0.27 18.62 15.42
CA ALA A 220 1.48 17.82 15.57
C ALA A 220 1.36 16.39 15.00
N PHE A 221 0.22 15.73 15.25
CA PHE A 221 -0.03 14.31 14.95
C PHE A 221 -1.31 14.07 14.13
N GLY A 222 -1.94 15.12 13.56
CA GLY A 222 -3.05 15.02 12.61
C GLY A 222 -4.42 14.64 13.19
N THR A 223 -4.47 13.99 14.35
CA THR A 223 -5.70 13.49 15.01
C THR A 223 -5.91 14.13 16.40
N SER A 224 -6.97 13.75 17.14
CA SER A 224 -7.18 14.20 18.53
C SER A 224 -6.55 13.24 19.55
N PRO A 225 -6.25 13.68 20.79
CA PRO A 225 -5.67 12.82 21.83
C PRO A 225 -6.47 11.52 22.11
N ASP A 226 -7.80 11.63 22.27
CA ASP A 226 -8.69 10.48 22.48
C ASP A 226 -8.67 9.49 21.29
N ARG A 227 -8.60 10.02 20.07
CA ARG A 227 -8.58 9.21 18.87
C ARG A 227 -7.22 8.56 18.63
N TYR A 228 -6.13 9.24 18.95
CA TYR A 228 -4.78 8.66 19.00
C TYR A 228 -4.72 7.49 20.00
N ARG A 229 -5.22 7.66 21.23
CA ARG A 229 -5.37 6.57 22.20
C ARG A 229 -6.17 5.41 21.62
N THR A 230 -7.33 5.70 21.02
CA THR A 230 -8.20 4.69 20.40
C THR A 230 -7.47 3.91 19.28
N LEU A 231 -6.60 4.58 18.50
CA LEU A 231 -5.83 3.95 17.44
C LEU A 231 -4.63 3.15 17.96
N ARG A 232 -3.91 3.63 19.00
CA ARG A 232 -2.90 2.80 19.71
C ARG A 232 -3.54 1.57 20.37
N ARG A 233 -4.74 1.71 20.94
CA ARG A 233 -5.54 0.61 21.46
C ARG A 233 -5.98 -0.39 20.38
N LEU A 234 -6.36 0.09 19.19
CA LEU A 234 -6.58 -0.77 18.02
C LEU A 234 -5.29 -1.43 17.50
N GLY A 235 -4.12 -0.84 17.75
CA GLY A 235 -2.81 -1.45 17.52
C GLY A 235 -2.57 -2.68 18.40
N LEU A 236 -2.91 -2.60 19.70
CA LEU A 236 -2.86 -3.75 20.62
C LEU A 236 -3.79 -4.88 20.14
N ALA A 237 -5.04 -4.55 19.82
CA ALA A 237 -5.99 -5.53 19.29
C ALA A 237 -5.52 -6.13 17.95
N ARG A 238 -4.92 -5.34 17.06
CA ARG A 238 -4.30 -5.81 15.82
C ARG A 238 -3.16 -6.80 16.10
N ALA A 239 -2.25 -6.49 17.03
CA ALA A 239 -1.16 -7.39 17.40
C ALA A 239 -1.67 -8.75 17.92
N ALA A 240 -2.67 -8.75 18.82
CA ALA A 240 -3.30 -9.97 19.33
C ALA A 240 -3.97 -10.80 18.21
N LEU A 241 -4.71 -10.15 17.29
CA LEU A 241 -5.32 -10.80 16.13
C LEU A 241 -4.26 -11.41 15.19
N GLU A 242 -3.11 -10.76 15.05
CA GLU A 242 -2.00 -11.21 14.19
C GLU A 242 -1.15 -12.32 14.84
N ALA A 243 -1.10 -12.40 16.17
CA ALA A 243 -0.63 -13.57 16.92
C ALA A 243 -1.64 -14.74 16.93
N GLY A 244 -2.80 -14.59 16.29
CA GLY A 244 -3.81 -15.63 16.12
C GLY A 244 -4.86 -15.72 17.24
N HIS A 245 -4.89 -14.78 18.18
CA HIS A 245 -5.89 -14.79 19.25
C HIS A 245 -7.32 -14.54 18.71
N PRO A 246 -8.36 -15.10 19.35
CA PRO A 246 -9.76 -14.82 19.01
C PRO A 246 -10.12 -13.34 19.18
N VAL A 247 -11.05 -12.84 18.37
CA VAL A 247 -11.48 -11.43 18.40
C VAL A 247 -12.01 -10.98 19.78
N ALA A 248 -12.60 -11.91 20.56
CA ALA A 248 -13.02 -11.64 21.93
C ALA A 248 -11.83 -11.43 22.89
N HIS A 249 -10.75 -12.21 22.75
CA HIS A 249 -9.52 -12.03 23.53
C HIS A 249 -8.86 -10.68 23.20
N ALA A 250 -8.67 -10.41 21.90
CA ALA A 250 -8.10 -9.15 21.42
C ALA A 250 -8.91 -7.91 21.82
N ALA A 251 -10.22 -8.05 22.10
CA ALA A 251 -11.04 -6.97 22.65
C ALA A 251 -10.70 -6.70 24.13
N VAL A 252 -10.67 -7.74 24.96
CA VAL A 252 -10.39 -7.64 26.42
C VAL A 252 -8.95 -7.21 26.68
N GLU A 253 -7.99 -7.82 25.98
CA GLU A 253 -6.55 -7.53 26.09
C GLU A 253 -6.22 -6.08 25.74
N ALA A 254 -6.89 -5.53 24.72
CA ALA A 254 -6.80 -4.11 24.37
C ALA A 254 -7.77 -3.21 25.18
N GLY A 255 -8.44 -3.72 26.21
CA GLY A 255 -9.31 -2.95 27.11
C GLY A 255 -10.61 -2.41 26.48
N PHE A 256 -11.06 -2.93 25.34
CA PHE A 256 -12.39 -2.61 24.80
C PHE A 256 -13.48 -3.23 25.68
N ALA A 257 -14.59 -2.50 25.85
CA ALA A 257 -15.72 -2.95 26.66
C ALA A 257 -16.34 -4.28 26.18
N ASP A 258 -16.34 -4.52 24.87
CA ASP A 258 -16.91 -5.74 24.27
C ASP A 258 -16.36 -5.98 22.83
N GLN A 259 -16.53 -7.21 22.32
CA GLN A 259 -16.10 -7.60 20.97
C GLN A 259 -16.76 -6.77 19.85
N SER A 260 -18.01 -6.34 20.02
CA SER A 260 -18.71 -5.49 19.06
C SER A 260 -18.18 -4.05 19.11
N HIS A 261 -17.77 -3.54 20.28
CA HIS A 261 -17.05 -2.27 20.39
C HIS A 261 -15.72 -2.29 19.64
N LEU A 262 -14.90 -3.34 19.84
CA LEU A 262 -13.71 -3.55 19.03
C LEU A 262 -14.07 -3.59 17.53
N THR A 263 -15.04 -4.41 17.13
CA THR A 263 -15.42 -4.60 15.72
C THR A 263 -15.89 -3.30 15.06
N ARG A 264 -16.64 -2.46 15.78
CA ARG A 264 -17.07 -1.12 15.32
C ARG A 264 -15.88 -0.18 15.10
N GLN A 265 -14.94 -0.10 16.05
CA GLN A 265 -13.80 0.81 15.96
C GLN A 265 -12.75 0.32 14.96
N PHE A 266 -12.46 -0.98 14.93
CA PHE A 266 -11.56 -1.62 13.98
C PHE A 266 -12.04 -1.41 12.53
N THR A 267 -13.35 -1.58 12.27
CA THR A 267 -13.97 -1.24 10.98
C THR A 267 -13.73 0.22 10.58
N ARG A 268 -13.87 1.16 11.52
CA ARG A 268 -13.68 2.61 11.28
C ARG A 268 -12.20 3.01 11.08
N ALA A 269 -11.26 2.16 11.48
CA ALA A 269 -9.82 2.41 11.32
C ALA A 269 -9.21 1.73 10.08
N TYR A 270 -9.70 0.53 9.72
CA TYR A 270 -9.08 -0.33 8.70
C TYR A 270 -10.05 -0.78 7.57
N GLY A 271 -11.29 -0.26 7.52
CA GLY A 271 -12.31 -0.54 6.51
C GLY A 271 -12.97 -1.94 6.59
N VAL A 272 -12.23 -2.95 7.06
CA VAL A 272 -12.65 -4.35 7.20
C VAL A 272 -12.93 -4.73 8.66
N THR A 273 -13.59 -5.87 8.87
CA THR A 273 -13.78 -6.45 10.22
C THR A 273 -12.53 -7.20 10.70
N PRO A 274 -12.32 -7.37 12.03
CA PRO A 274 -11.20 -8.15 12.58
C PRO A 274 -11.03 -9.53 11.94
N SER A 275 -12.12 -10.28 11.76
CA SER A 275 -12.07 -11.61 11.16
C SER A 275 -11.69 -11.59 9.67
N ARG A 276 -12.09 -10.55 8.92
CA ARG A 276 -11.66 -10.39 7.51
C ARG A 276 -10.19 -9.95 7.43
N TRP A 277 -9.68 -9.18 8.40
CA TRP A 277 -8.26 -8.86 8.52
C TRP A 277 -7.41 -10.12 8.71
N GLN A 278 -7.79 -10.99 9.66
CA GLN A 278 -7.11 -12.28 9.87
C GLN A 278 -7.11 -13.14 8.60
N ALA A 279 -8.24 -13.25 7.90
CA ALA A 279 -8.34 -13.99 6.65
C ALA A 279 -7.44 -13.43 5.52
N LEU A 280 -7.36 -12.10 5.38
CA LEU A 280 -6.51 -11.44 4.37
C LEU A 280 -5.01 -11.67 4.61
N ARG A 281 -4.56 -11.78 5.86
CA ARG A 281 -3.16 -12.10 6.20
C ARG A 281 -2.85 -13.59 6.18
N ALA A 282 -3.84 -14.46 6.39
CA ALA A 282 -3.64 -15.91 6.42
C ALA A 282 -3.46 -16.54 5.02
N SER A 283 -3.75 -15.81 3.94
CA SER A 283 -3.65 -16.30 2.56
C SER A 283 -2.19 -16.38 2.08
N PRO A 284 -1.61 -17.58 1.87
CA PRO A 284 -0.22 -17.69 1.44
C PRO A 284 -0.13 -17.41 -0.06
N LEU A 285 0.59 -16.35 -0.45
CA LEU A 285 0.85 -16.08 -1.86
C LEU A 285 1.58 -17.27 -2.49
N ARG A 286 0.94 -17.93 -3.45
CA ARG A 286 1.61 -18.87 -4.36
C ARG A 286 2.73 -18.10 -5.04
N ARG A 287 3.98 -18.44 -4.75
CA ARG A 287 5.14 -17.92 -5.49
C ARG A 287 4.94 -18.25 -6.97
N VAL A 288 4.71 -17.24 -7.80
CA VAL A 288 4.88 -17.38 -9.24
C VAL A 288 6.37 -17.60 -9.46
N SER A 289 6.75 -18.86 -9.60
CA SER A 289 8.13 -19.25 -9.91
C SER A 289 8.48 -18.68 -11.28
N SER A 290 9.27 -17.61 -11.28
CA SER A 290 9.82 -17.04 -12.51
C SER A 290 10.67 -18.10 -13.18
N GLY A 291 10.17 -18.62 -14.32
CA GLY A 291 10.91 -19.54 -15.16
C GLY A 291 12.10 -18.82 -15.79
N ARG A 292 13.23 -18.81 -15.08
CA ARG A 292 14.54 -18.51 -15.65
C ARG A 292 15.20 -19.82 -16.03
N ASP A 293 15.72 -19.85 -17.24
CA ASP A 293 16.46 -20.97 -17.80
C ASP A 293 17.68 -21.32 -16.95
N GLN A 294 17.94 -22.62 -16.80
CA GLN A 294 19.29 -23.13 -16.57
C GLN A 294 19.60 -24.17 -17.64
N ALA A 295 20.33 -23.74 -18.66
CA ALA A 295 20.93 -24.62 -19.65
C ALA A 295 22.36 -24.96 -19.21
N GLY A 296 22.65 -26.25 -19.10
CA GLY A 296 23.96 -26.77 -18.66
C GLY A 296 24.05 -27.08 -17.16
N THR A 297 24.79 -28.11 -16.72
CA THR A 297 25.56 -29.11 -17.49
C THR A 297 25.76 -30.40 -16.69
N ALA A 298 25.64 -31.54 -17.39
CA ALA A 298 26.26 -32.85 -17.12
C ALA A 298 26.12 -33.54 -15.73
N ASP A 299 25.62 -34.79 -15.75
CA ASP A 299 26.52 -35.94 -15.57
C ASP A 299 26.05 -37.14 -16.44
N ARG A 300 26.80 -38.25 -16.38
CA ARG A 300 26.85 -39.33 -17.38
C ARG A 300 26.09 -40.60 -16.96
N ARG A 301 26.11 -41.58 -17.87
CA ARG A 301 25.78 -43.02 -17.68
C ARG A 301 24.28 -43.37 -17.64
N ARG A 302 23.74 -43.70 -18.82
CA ARG A 302 22.92 -44.91 -19.05
C ARG A 302 23.10 -45.37 -20.50
N SER A 303 23.19 -46.68 -20.71
CA SER A 303 23.45 -47.28 -22.02
C SER A 303 22.19 -47.26 -22.90
N PRO A 304 22.31 -47.12 -24.24
CA PRO A 304 21.15 -47.17 -25.13
C PRO A 304 20.65 -48.62 -25.33
N PRO A 305 19.34 -48.83 -25.50
CA PRO A 305 18.83 -50.08 -26.07
C PRO A 305 19.23 -50.19 -27.55
N ARG A 306 19.42 -51.43 -28.04
CA ARG A 306 19.76 -51.69 -29.44
C ARG A 306 18.51 -51.69 -30.32
N CYS A 307 18.59 -51.06 -31.49
CA CYS A 307 17.73 -51.36 -32.65
C CYS A 307 18.59 -51.96 -33.79
N PRO A 308 18.02 -52.82 -34.65
CA PRO A 308 18.73 -53.40 -35.79
C PRO A 308 18.98 -52.38 -36.91
N GLY A 309 19.88 -52.73 -37.84
CA GLY A 309 20.37 -51.86 -38.92
C GLY A 309 19.57 -51.93 -40.25
N PRO A 310 20.24 -51.83 -41.41
CA PRO A 310 20.25 -50.51 -42.05
C PRO A 310 19.99 -50.48 -43.57
N CYS A 311 19.20 -49.49 -44.00
CA CYS A 311 19.17 -48.89 -45.34
C CYS A 311 19.01 -47.37 -45.15
N GLY A 312 19.55 -46.45 -45.97
CA GLY A 312 20.43 -46.59 -47.14
C GLY A 312 20.10 -45.50 -48.18
N GLY A 313 21.07 -44.64 -48.54
CA GLY A 313 20.94 -43.70 -49.68
C GLY A 313 21.26 -42.21 -49.44
N SER A 314 22.20 -41.70 -50.26
CA SER A 314 22.25 -40.35 -50.87
C SER A 314 21.91 -39.06 -50.08
N ARG A 315 22.91 -38.17 -49.95
CA ARG A 315 22.75 -36.69 -50.04
C ARG A 315 22.51 -36.28 -51.52
N PRO A 316 21.95 -35.09 -51.81
CA PRO A 316 22.79 -33.89 -51.98
C PRO A 316 22.23 -32.58 -51.38
N THR A 317 23.10 -31.58 -51.28
CA THR A 317 22.83 -30.12 -51.06
C THR A 317 23.13 -29.37 -52.39
N PRO A 318 23.11 -28.01 -52.54
CA PRO A 318 22.80 -26.89 -51.61
C PRO A 318 21.89 -25.77 -52.22
N GLN A 319 21.84 -24.57 -51.59
CA GLN A 319 21.43 -23.25 -52.16
C GLN A 319 19.94 -23.12 -52.59
N ALA A 320 19.30 -21.95 -52.75
CA ALA A 320 19.43 -20.56 -52.24
C ALA A 320 18.00 -19.90 -52.39
N ASP A 321 17.68 -18.59 -52.43
CA ASP A 321 18.39 -17.29 -52.41
C ASP A 321 17.38 -16.15 -52.03
N ARG A 322 17.84 -14.89 -51.94
CA ARG A 322 17.09 -13.61 -52.20
C ARG A 322 15.84 -13.19 -51.40
N SER A 323 16.03 -12.13 -50.61
CA SER A 323 15.19 -10.91 -50.63
C SER A 323 15.52 -10.05 -51.90
N PRO A 324 14.92 -8.85 -52.20
CA PRO A 324 14.00 -8.00 -51.43
C PRO A 324 12.83 -7.39 -52.26
N GLY A 325 12.10 -6.41 -51.71
CA GLY A 325 11.21 -5.51 -52.49
C GLY A 325 10.22 -4.68 -51.65
N PRO A 326 10.18 -3.33 -51.76
CA PRO A 326 9.29 -2.48 -50.96
C PRO A 326 8.19 -1.75 -51.76
N GLY A 327 7.18 -1.25 -51.04
CA GLY A 327 6.28 -0.17 -51.47
C GLY A 327 5.05 -0.05 -50.55
N ALA A 328 4.23 1.00 -50.60
CA ALA A 328 4.36 2.39 -51.04
C ALA A 328 2.99 3.08 -50.78
N GLY A 329 2.95 4.40 -50.59
CA GLY A 329 1.70 5.13 -50.23
C GLY A 329 1.40 5.04 -48.72
N ALA A 330 1.31 6.11 -47.91
CA ALA A 330 1.12 7.55 -48.16
C ALA A 330 -0.20 7.92 -48.85
N PHE A 331 -1.14 8.51 -48.09
CA PHE A 331 -1.66 9.86 -48.39
C PHE A 331 -2.34 10.54 -47.18
N PHE A 332 -2.74 11.79 -47.39
CA PHE A 332 -3.36 12.77 -46.48
C PHE A 332 -4.73 12.30 -45.91
N GLY A 333 -5.30 12.87 -44.83
CA GLY A 333 -4.87 13.97 -43.95
C GLY A 333 -6.06 14.80 -43.41
N ARG A 334 -5.76 15.93 -42.73
CA ARG A 334 -6.69 17.02 -42.32
C ARG A 334 -7.82 16.73 -41.31
N SER A 335 -7.61 17.22 -40.09
CA SER A 335 -8.62 17.94 -39.27
C SER A 335 -8.98 19.31 -39.92
N PRO A 336 -9.90 20.15 -39.40
CA PRO A 336 -10.68 20.01 -38.15
C PRO A 336 -12.18 20.38 -38.25
N ARG A 337 -12.90 20.11 -37.15
CA ARG A 337 -13.79 21.08 -36.47
C ARG A 337 -13.90 20.70 -35.00
#